data_AF-A0AAE9Z9L9-F1
#
_entry.id   AF-A0AAE9Z9L9-F1
#
_cell.length_a   1.000
_cell.length_b   1.000
_cell.length_c   1.000
_cell.angle_alpha   90.00
_cell.angle_beta   90.00
_cell.angle_gamma   90.00
#
_symmetry.space_group_name_H-M   'P 1'
#
loop_
_entity.id
_entity.type
_entity.pdbx_description
1 polymer ?
#
loop_
_entity_poly.entity_id
_entity_poly.type
_entity_poly.pdbx_seq_one_letter_code
_entity_poly.pdbx_strand_id
1 'polypeptide(L)'
;MPIGIIGERAKSILHQLSAEKSLSEQINALLSADLRRYSQQQYVCEQLHMSRSTLYRKLKAEQTSFSELLDKVRKKKAQRGIENNLTVEQQCQQLCFHDSSSLYKAYRRWSISP
;
A
#
# COMPACT_ATOMS: atom_id res chain seq x y z
N MET A 1 -25.74 -26.26 -30.39
CA MET A 1 -25.31 -26.47 -28.99
C MET A 1 -24.26 -25.42 -28.66
N PRO A 2 -24.56 -24.43 -27.81
CA PRO A 2 -23.79 -23.18 -27.71
C PRO A 2 -22.81 -23.16 -26.52
N ILE A 3 -22.02 -22.08 -26.49
CA ILE A 3 -21.38 -21.40 -25.35
C ILE A 3 -19.86 -21.55 -25.26
N GLY A 4 -19.20 -20.43 -25.55
CA GLY A 4 -17.82 -20.13 -25.17
C GLY A 4 -17.57 -18.62 -25.11
N ILE A 5 -18.58 -17.81 -24.77
CA ILE A 5 -18.36 -16.43 -24.32
C ILE A 5 -18.11 -16.53 -22.82
N ILE A 6 -16.96 -16.02 -22.37
CA ILE A 6 -16.73 -15.17 -21.18
C ILE A 6 -15.22 -15.22 -20.90
N GLY A 7 -14.45 -14.46 -21.67
CA GLY A 7 -13.08 -14.06 -21.34
C GLY A 7 -12.96 -12.59 -20.92
N GLU A 8 -14.10 -11.88 -20.81
CA GLU A 8 -14.12 -10.41 -20.81
C GLU A 8 -14.96 -9.80 -19.68
N ARG A 9 -15.18 -10.55 -18.60
CA ARG A 9 -15.89 -10.06 -17.40
C ARG A 9 -15.03 -9.93 -16.14
N ALA A 10 -13.82 -10.48 -16.12
CA ALA A 10 -12.93 -10.36 -14.97
C ALA A 10 -12.33 -8.95 -14.82
N LYS A 11 -12.14 -8.22 -15.93
CA LYS A 11 -11.65 -6.83 -15.89
C LYS A 11 -12.77 -5.83 -15.54
N SER A 12 -14.01 -6.06 -15.95
CA SER A 12 -15.10 -5.10 -15.78
C SER A 12 -15.60 -4.99 -14.34
N ILE A 13 -15.65 -6.10 -13.58
CA ILE A 13 -16.12 -6.07 -12.18
C ILE A 13 -15.09 -5.38 -11.26
N LEU A 14 -13.79 -5.59 -11.50
CA LEU A 14 -12.74 -4.84 -10.81
C LEU A 14 -12.79 -3.35 -11.18
N HIS A 15 -13.09 -3.02 -12.44
CA HIS A 15 -13.24 -1.64 -12.88
C HIS A 15 -14.50 -0.97 -12.27
N GLN A 16 -15.61 -1.69 -12.13
CA GLN A 16 -16.86 -1.19 -11.53
C GLN A 16 -16.74 -0.94 -10.02
N LEU A 17 -16.03 -1.80 -9.29
CA LEU A 17 -15.73 -1.56 -7.86
C LEU A 17 -14.62 -0.51 -7.65
N SER A 18 -13.77 -0.28 -8.65
CA SER A 18 -12.75 0.78 -8.63
C SER A 18 -13.32 2.17 -8.94
N ALA A 19 -14.49 2.25 -9.59
CA ALA A 19 -15.12 3.51 -9.97
C ALA A 19 -15.64 4.32 -8.77
N GLU A 20 -15.90 3.67 -7.63
CA GLU A 20 -16.36 4.32 -6.40
C GLU A 20 -15.22 4.59 -5.40
N LYS A 21 -14.07 3.92 -5.55
CA LYS A 21 -12.95 4.05 -4.61
C LYS A 21 -12.02 5.19 -5.01
N SER A 22 -11.73 6.06 -4.05
CA SER A 22 -10.68 7.08 -4.17
C SER A 22 -9.34 6.45 -4.53
N LEU A 23 -8.44 7.24 -5.11
CA LEU A 23 -7.10 6.77 -5.45
C LEU A 23 -6.35 6.32 -4.19
N SER A 24 -6.52 7.03 -3.08
CA SER A 24 -5.96 6.66 -1.78
C SER A 24 -6.44 5.28 -1.31
N GLU A 25 -7.71 4.95 -1.47
CA GLU A 25 -8.25 3.63 -1.13
C GLU A 25 -7.69 2.52 -2.02
N GLN A 26 -7.54 2.79 -3.32
CA GLN A 26 -6.92 1.84 -4.26
C GLN A 26 -5.46 1.56 -3.87
N ILE A 27 -4.68 2.59 -3.56
CA ILE A 27 -3.28 2.44 -3.12
C ILE A 27 -3.20 1.71 -1.76
N ASN A 28 -4.07 2.05 -0.81
CA ASN A 28 -4.12 1.36 0.48
C ASN A 28 -4.44 -0.14 0.32
N ALA A 29 -5.33 -0.49 -0.61
CA ALA A 29 -5.65 -1.89 -0.91
C ALA A 29 -4.42 -2.62 -1.49
N LEU A 30 -3.69 -2.01 -2.43
CA LEU A 30 -2.45 -2.58 -2.97
C LEU A 30 -1.39 -2.78 -1.88
N LEU A 31 -1.12 -1.75 -1.07
CA LEU A 31 -0.17 -1.79 0.04
C LEU A 31 -0.53 -2.85 1.10
N SER A 32 -1.82 -3.05 1.34
CA SER A 32 -2.30 -4.04 2.30
C SER A 32 -2.17 -5.46 1.76
N ALA A 33 -2.43 -5.66 0.46
CA ALA A 33 -2.35 -6.95 -0.22
C ALA A 33 -0.90 -7.44 -0.33
N ASP A 34 0.02 -6.59 -0.77
CA ASP A 34 1.45 -6.93 -0.87
C ASP A 34 2.31 -5.70 -0.58
N LEU A 35 2.65 -5.53 0.71
CA LEU A 35 3.48 -4.41 1.15
C LEU A 35 4.89 -4.48 0.55
N ARG A 36 5.44 -5.68 0.36
CA ARG A 36 6.83 -5.86 -0.13
C ARG A 36 6.96 -5.36 -1.55
N ARG A 37 5.97 -5.64 -2.40
CA ARG A 37 5.92 -5.14 -3.77
C ARG A 37 5.52 -3.66 -3.79
N TYR A 38 4.38 -3.33 -3.22
CA TYR A 38 3.78 -2.01 -3.43
C TYR A 38 4.33 -0.90 -2.53
N SER A 39 5.26 -1.18 -1.61
CA SER A 39 6.04 -0.13 -0.95
C SER A 39 6.93 0.63 -1.93
N GLN A 40 7.26 0.03 -3.08
CA GLN A 40 7.96 0.73 -4.15
C GLN A 40 6.93 1.41 -5.05
N GLN A 41 6.93 2.75 -5.05
CA GLN A 41 5.95 3.57 -5.76
C GLN A 41 5.86 3.24 -7.26
N GLN A 42 6.96 2.76 -7.88
CA GLN A 42 6.97 2.34 -9.27
C GLN A 42 5.94 1.24 -9.56
N TYR A 43 5.86 0.19 -8.72
CA TYR A 43 4.90 -0.89 -8.96
C TYR A 43 3.45 -0.45 -8.76
N VAL A 44 3.21 0.55 -7.92
CA VAL A 44 1.89 1.18 -7.80
C VAL A 44 1.53 1.97 -9.06
N CYS A 45 2.49 2.72 -9.60
CA CYS A 45 2.33 3.45 -10.87
C CYS A 45 2.01 2.50 -12.03
N GLU A 46 2.75 1.39 -12.14
CA GLU A 46 2.53 0.35 -13.14
C GLU A 46 1.15 -0.30 -13.00
N GLN A 47 0.77 -0.70 -11.78
CA GLN A 47 -0.50 -1.35 -11.49
C GLN A 47 -1.71 -0.48 -11.79
N LEU A 48 -1.61 0.83 -11.55
CA LEU A 48 -2.67 1.80 -11.78
C LEU A 48 -2.60 2.45 -13.17
N HIS A 49 -1.62 2.06 -13.99
CA HIS A 49 -1.35 2.66 -15.31
C HIS A 49 -1.21 4.20 -15.24
N MET A 50 -0.50 4.70 -14.23
CA MET A 50 -0.29 6.13 -14.01
C MET A 50 1.19 6.49 -14.00
N SER A 51 1.54 7.66 -14.55
CA SER A 51 2.86 8.24 -14.31
C SER A 51 3.00 8.70 -12.86
N ARG A 52 4.24 8.84 -12.37
CA ARG A 52 4.51 9.41 -11.03
C ARG A 52 3.93 10.81 -10.85
N SER A 53 4.00 11.66 -11.88
CA SER A 53 3.45 13.03 -11.85
C SER A 53 1.92 13.02 -11.72
N THR A 54 1.25 12.14 -12.48
CA THR A 54 -0.21 11.96 -12.39
C THR A 54 -0.62 11.45 -11.02
N LEU A 55 0.07 10.44 -10.50
CA LEU A 55 -0.17 9.88 -9.17
C LEU A 55 -0.04 10.97 -8.09
N TYR A 56 1.06 11.73 -8.11
CA TYR A 56 1.31 12.82 -7.17
C TYR A 56 0.20 13.89 -7.22
N ARG A 57 -0.13 14.39 -8.42
CA ARG A 57 -1.15 15.43 -8.58
C ARG A 57 -2.52 14.97 -8.05
N LYS A 58 -2.91 13.73 -8.36
CA LYS A 58 -4.18 13.18 -7.90
C LYS A 58 -4.21 12.96 -6.39
N LEU A 59 -3.15 12.41 -5.80
CA LEU A 59 -3.08 12.25 -4.33
C LEU A 59 -3.06 13.60 -3.61
N LYS A 60 -2.39 14.61 -4.18
CA LYS A 60 -2.44 15.97 -3.65
C LYS A 60 -3.85 16.56 -3.67
N ALA A 61 -4.64 16.28 -4.70
CA ALA A 61 -6.06 16.68 -4.75
C ALA A 61 -6.90 15.97 -3.67
N GLU A 62 -6.53 14.75 -3.30
CA GLU A 62 -7.07 14.02 -2.13
C GLU A 62 -6.40 14.42 -0.80
N GLN A 63 -5.59 15.49 -0.79
CA GLN A 63 -4.88 16.02 0.39
C GLN A 63 -4.00 14.96 1.08
N THR A 64 -3.35 14.11 0.29
CA THR A 64 -2.39 13.14 0.81
C THR A 64 -1.22 12.87 -0.17
N SER A 65 -0.37 11.93 0.19
CA SER A 65 0.82 11.53 -0.54
C SER A 65 1.03 10.03 -0.42
N PHE A 66 1.79 9.46 -1.35
CA PHE A 66 2.14 8.05 -1.30
C PHE A 66 2.87 7.67 0.00
N SER A 67 3.77 8.54 0.48
CA SER A 67 4.50 8.34 1.73
C SER A 67 3.57 8.27 2.96
N GLU A 68 2.56 9.14 3.03
CA GLU A 68 1.59 9.11 4.13
C GLU A 68 0.74 7.84 4.11
N LEU A 69 0.31 7.40 2.92
CA LEU A 69 -0.45 6.15 2.77
C LEU A 69 0.40 4.93 3.17
N LEU A 70 1.65 4.89 2.69
CA LEU A 70 2.61 3.84 3.04
C LEU A 70 2.89 3.81 4.55
N ASP A 71 3.07 4.97 5.17
CA ASP A 71 3.28 5.09 6.61
C ASP A 71 2.06 4.65 7.41
N LYS A 72 0.84 5.00 6.99
CA LYS A 72 -0.40 4.54 7.64
C LYS A 72 -0.49 3.01 7.66
N VAL A 73 -0.22 2.36 6.52
CA VAL A 73 -0.26 0.88 6.43
C VAL A 73 0.84 0.25 7.28
N ARG A 74 2.07 0.77 7.19
CA ARG A 74 3.20 0.28 8.01
C ARG A 74 2.95 0.46 9.50
N LYS A 75 2.44 1.62 9.93
CA LYS A 75 2.13 1.90 11.34
C LYS A 75 1.13 0.88 11.90
N LYS A 76 0.06 0.58 11.15
CA LYS A 76 -0.93 -0.43 11.55
C LYS A 76 -0.32 -1.83 11.67
N LYS A 77 0.57 -2.21 10.76
CA LYS A 77 1.29 -3.49 10.85
C LYS A 77 2.29 -3.52 12.01
N ALA A 78 2.97 -2.41 12.28
CA ALA A 78 3.93 -2.29 13.38
C ALA A 78 3.26 -2.50 14.74
N GLN A 79 2.10 -1.86 14.97
CA GLN A 79 1.32 -2.03 16.20
C GLN A 79 0.97 -3.51 16.46
N ARG A 80 0.45 -4.20 15.44
CA ARG A 80 0.16 -5.65 15.52
C ARG A 80 1.42 -6.48 15.75
N GLY A 81 2.54 -6.03 15.21
CA GLY A 81 3.82 -6.69 15.40
C GLY A 81 4.31 -6.62 16.85
N ILE A 82 4.14 -5.46 17.48
CA ILE A 82 4.45 -5.24 18.90
C ILE A 82 3.49 -6.06 19.78
N GLU A 83 2.19 -6.05 19.49
CA GLU A 83 1.19 -6.88 20.19
C GLU A 83 1.54 -8.39 20.14
N ASN A 84 2.16 -8.84 19.04
CA ASN A 84 2.62 -10.22 18.85
C ASN A 84 4.06 -10.46 19.34
N ASN A 85 4.68 -9.50 20.03
CA ASN A 85 6.05 -9.58 20.54
C ASN A 85 7.10 -9.94 19.47
N LEU A 86 6.92 -9.45 18.24
CA LEU A 86 7.88 -9.68 17.17
C LEU A 86 9.19 -8.96 17.46
N THR A 87 10.32 -9.61 17.14
CA THR A 87 11.64 -9.00 17.31
C THR A 87 11.83 -7.82 16.36
N VAL A 88 12.80 -6.95 16.67
CA VAL A 88 13.17 -5.81 15.81
C VAL A 88 13.50 -6.26 14.39
N GLU A 89 14.17 -7.39 14.24
CA GLU A 89 14.51 -7.97 12.93
C GLU A 89 13.26 -8.41 12.17
N GLN A 90 12.35 -9.13 12.83
CA GLN A 90 11.07 -9.53 12.25
C GLN A 90 10.22 -8.32 11.85
N GLN A 91 10.21 -7.27 12.68
CA GLN A 91 9.57 -5.98 12.38
C GLN A 91 10.15 -5.33 11.13
N CYS A 92 11.49 -5.27 10.99
CA CYS A 92 12.14 -4.71 9.81
C CYS A 92 11.72 -5.47 8.54
N GLN A 93 11.75 -6.80 8.58
CA GLN A 93 11.38 -7.64 7.45
C GLN A 93 9.90 -7.46 7.06
N GLN A 94 9.00 -7.48 8.05
CA GLN A 94 7.55 -7.36 7.82
C GLN A 94 7.14 -6.00 7.26
N LEU A 95 7.80 -4.93 7.71
CA LEU A 95 7.52 -3.55 7.32
C LEU A 95 8.33 -3.09 6.11
N CYS A 96 9.23 -3.94 5.63
CA CYS A 96 10.14 -3.68 4.52
C CYS A 96 11.04 -2.46 4.79
N PHE A 97 11.63 -2.42 6.00
CA PHE A 97 12.77 -1.56 6.31
C PHE A 97 14.07 -2.32 6.09
N HIS A 98 15.09 -1.61 5.63
CA HIS A 98 16.40 -2.20 5.37
C HIS A 98 17.16 -2.54 6.67
N ASP A 99 16.99 -1.71 7.70
CA ASP A 99 17.67 -1.83 8.98
C ASP A 99 16.81 -1.32 10.14
N SER A 100 17.26 -1.64 11.35
CA SER A 100 16.66 -1.20 12.60
C SER A 100 16.70 0.32 12.76
N SER A 101 17.74 0.98 12.27
CA SER A 101 17.88 2.44 12.31
C SER A 101 16.73 3.15 11.60
N SER A 102 16.34 2.65 10.43
CA SER A 102 15.22 3.15 9.63
C SER A 102 13.89 2.86 10.31
N LEU A 103 13.74 1.68 10.91
CA LEU A 103 12.57 1.31 11.69
C LEU A 103 12.38 2.26 12.90
N TYR A 104 13.44 2.52 13.67
CA TYR A 104 13.36 3.40 14.84
C TYR A 104 13.05 4.86 14.46
N LYS A 105 13.59 5.35 13.35
CA LYS A 105 13.19 6.66 12.80
C LYS A 105 11.70 6.71 12.50
N ALA A 106 11.16 5.64 11.93
CA ALA A 106 9.73 5.52 11.65
C ALA A 106 8.90 5.44 12.93
N TYR A 107 9.29 4.63 13.92
CA TYR A 107 8.62 4.54 15.22
C TYR A 107 8.56 5.90 15.94
N ARG A 108 9.66 6.66 15.97
CA ARG A 108 9.66 8.03 16.51
C ARG A 108 8.66 8.93 15.80
N ARG A 109 8.66 8.93 14.47
CA ARG A 109 7.73 9.72 13.64
C ARG A 109 6.27 9.30 13.83
N TRP A 110 6.02 8.03 14.14
CA TRP A 110 4.70 7.48 14.39
C TRP A 110 4.27 7.54 15.86
N SER A 111 5.17 8.00 16.74
CA SER A 111 5.02 7.99 18.20
C SER A 111 4.69 6.60 18.76
N ILE A 112 5.35 5.58 18.21
CA ILE A 112 5.29 4.20 18.71
C ILE A 112 6.48 4.00 19.65
N SER A 113 6.19 3.55 20.87
CA SER A 113 7.19 2.91 21.72
C SER A 113 7.11 1.40 21.47
N PRO A 114 8.20 0.76 21.03
CA PRO A 114 8.28 -0.69 21.01
C PRO A 114 8.25 -1.27 22.44
#